data_AF-A0A974PHS0-F1
#
_entry.id   AF-A0A974PHS0-F1
#
_cell.length_a   1.000
_cell.length_b   1.000
_cell.length_c   1.000
_cell.angle_alpha   90.00
_cell.angle_beta   90.00
_cell.angle_gamma   90.00
#
_symmetry.space_group_name_H-M   'P 1'
#
loop_
_entity.id
_entity.type
_entity.pdbx_description
1 polymer ?
#
loop_
_entity_poly.entity_id
_entity_poly.type
_entity_poly.pdbx_seq_one_letter_code
_entity_poly.pdbx_strand_id
1 'polypeptide(L)' 'MASMIYKAYLLHTGQNAAVNRQSDFKDAGTISAWAANAVAAVQELGLISGRGNQLFMPQEQVNRAESAQVIALLLDKFNK' A
#
# COMPACT_ATOMS: atom_id res chain seq x y z
N MET A 1 -7.32 -0.48 -2.60
CA MET A 1 -7.16 -0.12 -1.17
C MET A 1 -5.89 0.70 -0.91
N ALA A 2 -4.73 0.32 -1.44
CA ALA A 2 -3.43 0.99 -1.20
C ALA A 2 -3.48 2.53 -1.25
N SER A 3 -4.14 3.11 -2.25
CA SER A 3 -4.27 4.56 -2.38
C SER A 3 -5.04 5.24 -1.25
N MET A 4 -6.01 4.55 -0.62
CA MET A 4 -6.71 5.08 0.56
C MET A 4 -5.81 5.06 1.79
N ILE A 5 -5.06 3.97 1.99
CA ILE A 5 -4.12 3.81 3.12
C ILE A 5 -2.98 4.84 3.01
N TYR A 6 -2.42 5.00 1.81
CA TYR A 6 -1.42 6.03 1.53
C TYR A 6 -1.96 7.43 1.84
N LYS A 7 -3.16 7.77 1.35
CA LYS A 7 -3.79 9.07 1.64
C LYS A 7 -4.04 9.28 3.13
N ALA A 8 -4.50 8.26 3.86
CA ALA A 8 -4.69 8.34 5.31
C ALA A 8 -3.35 8.59 6.03
N TYR A 9 -2.28 7.92 5.60
CA TYR A 9 -0.92 8.17 6.09
C TYR A 9 -0.46 9.61 5.81
N LEU A 10 -0.66 10.12 4.59
CA LEU A 10 -0.32 11.50 4.22
C LEU A 10 -1.05 12.52 5.08
N LEU A 11 -2.36 12.33 5.28
CA LEU A 11 -3.19 13.25 6.05
C LEU A 11 -2.80 13.28 7.53
N HIS A 12 -2.35 12.15 8.08
CA HIS A 12 -1.95 12.08 9.49
C HIS A 12 -0.51 12.59 9.73
N THR A 13 0.43 12.23 8.86
CA THR A 13 1.86 12.52 9.07
C THR A 13 2.37 13.76 8.35
N GLY A 14 1.68 14.21 7.31
CA GLY A 14 2.17 15.23 6.38
C GLY A 14 3.35 14.79 5.52
N GLN A 15 3.79 13.53 5.59
CA GLN A 15 4.99 13.02 4.92
C GLN A 15 4.68 12.24 3.65
N ASN A 16 5.34 12.59 2.55
CA ASN A 16 5.23 11.85 1.29
C ASN A 16 6.24 10.69 1.23
N ALA A 17 5.83 9.51 1.70
CA ALA A 17 6.72 8.38 1.93
C ALA A 17 7.36 7.75 0.66
N ALA A 18 6.83 7.94 -0.56
CA ALA A 18 7.42 7.34 -1.76
C ALA A 18 7.18 8.13 -3.06
N VAL A 19 7.57 9.41 -3.09
CA VAL A 19 7.63 10.13 -4.37
C VAL A 19 8.76 9.51 -5.21
N ASN A 20 8.41 8.94 -6.37
CA ASN A 20 9.33 8.42 -7.38
C ASN A 20 10.00 7.05 -7.07
N ARG A 21 9.30 6.14 -6.37
CA ARG A 21 9.72 4.72 -6.29
C ARG A 21 8.70 3.79 -6.91
N GLN A 22 9.20 2.72 -7.53
CA GLN A 22 8.41 1.63 -8.07
C GLN A 22 8.37 0.48 -7.07
N SER A 23 7.23 -0.19 -6.95
CA SER A 23 7.08 -1.35 -6.07
C SER A 23 7.80 -2.59 -6.60
N ASP A 24 8.30 -3.46 -5.71
CA ASP A 24 9.03 -4.69 -6.06
C ASP A 24 8.14 -5.86 -6.55
N PHE A 25 6.89 -5.58 -6.92
CA PHE A 25 5.94 -6.60 -7.37
C PHE A 25 6.14 -6.94 -8.86
N LYS A 26 6.04 -8.23 -9.19
CA LYS A 26 6.20 -8.72 -10.58
C LYS A 26 5.13 -8.20 -11.52
N ASP A 27 3.93 -7.94 -10.99
CA ASP A 27 2.78 -7.40 -11.70
C ASP A 27 2.65 -5.87 -11.55
N ALA A 28 3.74 -5.17 -11.16
CA ALA A 28 3.74 -3.72 -11.02
C ALA A 28 3.29 -2.99 -12.31
N GLY A 29 3.55 -3.57 -13.49
CA GLY A 29 3.09 -3.04 -14.78
C GLY A 29 1.56 -3.07 -14.98
N THR A 30 0.83 -3.81 -14.15
CA THR A 30 -0.65 -3.86 -14.19
C THR A 30 -1.30 -2.86 -13.23
N ILE A 31 -0.49 -2.18 -12.40
CA ILE A 31 -0.96 -1.14 -11.49
C ILE A 31 -1.25 0.12 -12.29
N SER A 32 -2.43 0.70 -12.11
CA SER A 32 -2.75 1.98 -12.74
C SER A 32 -1.77 3.08 -12.30
N ALA A 33 -1.37 3.96 -13.22
CA ALA A 33 -0.35 4.99 -12.96
C ALA A 33 -0.63 5.87 -11.73
N TRP A 34 -1.90 6.21 -11.49
CA TRP A 34 -2.32 7.00 -10.32
C TRP A 34 -2.12 6.28 -8.98
N ALA A 35 -2.07 4.96 -8.98
CA ALA A 35 -1.91 4.12 -7.79
C ALA A 35 -0.46 3.68 -7.56
N ALA A 36 0.41 3.77 -8.58
CA ALA A 36 1.79 3.26 -8.53
C ALA A 36 2.56 3.80 -7.31
N ASN A 37 2.55 5.13 -7.12
CA ASN A 37 3.22 5.76 -5.97
C ASN A 37 2.63 5.31 -4.64
N ALA A 38 1.31 5.14 -4.57
CA ALA A 38 0.66 4.69 -3.35
C ALA A 38 1.02 3.25 -3.00
N VAL A 39 1.10 2.37 -4.00
CA VAL A 39 1.50 0.97 -3.80
C VAL A 39 2.94 0.86 -3.35
N ALA A 40 3.85 1.62 -3.97
CA ALA A 40 5.25 1.68 -3.52
C ALA A 40 5.36 2.20 -2.08
N ALA A 41 4.64 3.27 -1.74
CA ALA A 41 4.64 3.83 -0.39
C ALA A 41 4.18 2.82 0.67
N VAL A 42 3.04 2.17 0.45
CA VAL A 42 2.50 1.22 1.44
C VAL A 42 3.33 -0.06 1.54
N GLN A 43 4.04 -0.43 0.48
CA GLN A 43 5.02 -1.52 0.51
C GLN A 43 6.24 -1.14 1.37
N GLU A 44 6.81 0.05 1.14
CA GLU A 44 7.95 0.55 1.91
C GLU A 44 7.60 0.76 3.39
N LEU A 45 6.39 1.23 3.67
CA LEU A 45 5.88 1.35 5.03
C LEU A 45 5.61 -0.02 5.68
N GLY A 46 5.73 -1.14 4.96
CA GLY A 46 5.45 -2.48 5.47
C GLY A 46 3.97 -2.72 5.80
N LEU A 47 3.08 -1.91 5.24
CA LEU A 47 1.63 -2.04 5.44
C LEU A 47 1.02 -3.09 4.51
N ILE A 48 1.63 -3.30 3.35
CA ILE A 48 1.24 -4.33 2.38
C ILE A 48 2.48 -5.05 1.88
N SER A 49 2.51 -6.38 2.04
CA SER A 49 3.59 -7.24 1.55
C SER A 49 3.26 -7.96 0.23
N GLY A 50 2.07 -7.72 -0.31
CA GLY A 50 1.53 -8.42 -1.46
C GLY A 50 1.02 -9.82 -1.12
N ARG A 51 0.68 -10.55 -2.17
CA ARG A 51 0.28 -11.95 -2.17
C ARG A 51 1.46 -12.79 -2.67
N GLY A 52 1.45 -14.09 -2.38
CA GLY A 52 2.57 -14.99 -2.69
C GLY A 52 3.09 -14.85 -4.13
N ASN A 53 4.33 -15.27 -4.36
CA ASN A 53 5.05 -15.12 -5.65
C ASN A 53 5.39 -13.67 -6.03
N GLN A 54 5.49 -12.75 -5.06
CA GLN A 54 5.81 -11.33 -5.28
C GLN A 54 4.76 -10.62 -6.15
N LEU A 55 3.47 -10.90 -5.92
CA LEU A 55 2.37 -10.30 -6.67
C LEU A 55 1.61 -9.31 -5.80
N PHE A 56 1.16 -8.20 -6.38
CA PHE A 56 0.27 -7.26 -5.71
C PHE A 56 -1.20 -7.55 -5.98
N MET A 57 -1.51 -8.02 -7.19
CA MET A 57 -2.83 -8.33 -7.71
C MET A 57 -3.77 -7.11 -7.70
N PRO A 58 -3.44 -6.01 -8.41
CA PRO A 58 -4.15 -4.73 -8.31
C PRO A 58 -5.63 -4.78 -8.75
N GLN A 59 -5.98 -5.74 -9.60
CA GLN A 59 -7.34 -5.91 -10.12
C GLN A 59 -8.19 -6.86 -9.27
N GLU A 60 -7.58 -7.58 -8.34
CA GLU A 60 -8.30 -8.53 -7.51
C GLU A 60 -9.04 -7.81 -6.39
N GLN A 61 -10.19 -8.37 -6.01
CA GLN A 61 -10.92 -7.89 -4.86
C GLN A 61 -10.18 -8.26 -3.58
N VAL A 62 -10.13 -7.29 -2.68
CA VAL A 62 -9.61 -7.49 -1.34
C VAL A 62 -10.75 -7.90 -0.42
N ASN A 63 -10.50 -8.82 0.50
CA ASN A 63 -11.52 -9.24 1.44
C ASN A 63 -11.54 -8.35 2.69
N ARG A 64 -12.58 -8.51 3.53
CA ARG A 64 -12.75 -7.71 4.75
C ARG A 64 -11.64 -7.94 5.78
N ALA A 65 -11.12 -9.16 5.87
CA ALA A 65 -10.06 -9.51 6.82
C ALA A 65 -8.73 -8.84 6.45
N GLU A 66 -8.34 -8.89 5.18
CA GLU A 66 -7.18 -8.18 4.64
C GLU A 66 -7.30 -6.68 4.84
N SER A 67 -8.49 -6.12 4.60
CA SER A 67 -8.77 -4.70 4.86
C SER A 67 -8.56 -4.32 6.32
N ALA A 68 -9.12 -5.10 7.24
CA ALA A 68 -8.99 -4.87 8.67
C ALA A 68 -7.53 -5.00 9.13
N GLN A 69 -6.79 -5.97 8.60
CA GLN A 69 -5.37 -6.15 8.91
C GLN A 69 -4.53 -4.94 8.50
N VAL A 70 -4.70 -4.44 7.27
CA VAL A 70 -3.92 -3.28 6.79
C VAL A 70 -4.26 -2.02 7.59
N ILE A 71 -5.54 -1.83 7.95
CA ILE A 71 -5.96 -0.71 8.81
C ILE A 71 -5.33 -0.84 10.21
N ALA A 72 -5.33 -2.04 10.80
CA ALA A 72 -4.71 -2.26 12.11
C ALA A 72 -3.20 -1.99 12.09
N LEU A 73 -2.49 -2.42 11.05
CA LEU A 73 -1.06 -2.13 10.87
C LEU A 73 -0.79 -0.62 10.71
N LEU A 74 -1.66 0.09 10.00
CA LEU A 74 -1.56 1.54 9.85
C LEU A 74 -1.71 2.24 11.21
N LEU A 75 -2.71 1.84 12.00
CA LEU A 75 -2.94 2.40 13.32
C LEU A 75 -1.80 2.09 14.29
N ASP A 76 -1.27 0.86 14.27
CA ASP A 76 -0.09 0.49 15.06
C ASP A 76 1.14 1.34 14.69
N LYS A 77 1.30 1.65 13.40
CA LYS A 77 2.38 2.52 12.93
C LYS A 77 2.26 3.95 13.44
N PHE A 78 1.05 4.47 13.63
CA PHE A 78 0.84 5.82 14.19
C PHE A 78 1.10 5.89 15.70
N ASN A 79 0.99 4.77 16.40
CA ASN A 79 1.18 4.71 17.85
C ASN A 79 2.64 4.45 18.26
N LYS A 80 3.55 4.34 17.30
CA LYS A 80 5.00 4.22 17.51
C LYS A 80 5.67 5.55 17.26
#